data_AF-A0A4Z0PM67-F1
#
_entry.id   AF-A0A4Z0PM67-F1
#
_cell.length_a   1.000
_cell.length_b   1.000
_cell.length_c   1.000
_cell.angle_alpha   90.00
_cell.angle_beta   90.00
_cell.angle_gamma   90.00
#
_symmetry.space_group_name_H-M   'P 1'
#
loop_
_entity.id
_entity.type
_entity.pdbx_description
1 polymer ?
#
loop_
_entity_poly.entity_id
_entity_poly.type
_entity_poly.pdbx_seq_one_letter_code
_entity_poly.pdbx_strand_id
1 'polypeptide(L)'
;MHYGQVGNDYWTAYIGHIVTAFAQRRLSIYGRKTDAGAGRIAISEAWGNYIGGTFNARKYDLVNRNVSVASRANLENQQPNDNVDDDNGWIVYGMLHDMTDTGEPTFTGVTDDVDTYTTPELFRALQSDVVSVRHYQQRVLLQNSNKQAPQLEQLVTSYRW
;
A
#
# COMPACT_ATOMS: atom_id res chain seq x y z
N MET A 1 1.79 -14.00 8.34
CA MET A 1 0.47 -13.45 8.74
C MET A 1 -0.42 -13.25 7.52
N HIS A 2 -0.09 -12.38 6.56
CA HIS A 2 -0.89 -12.18 5.33
C HIS A 2 -1.11 -13.47 4.51
N TYR A 3 -0.10 -14.32 4.32
CA TYR A 3 -0.27 -15.64 3.67
C TYR A 3 -1.39 -16.49 4.28
N GLY A 4 -1.50 -16.53 5.61
CA GLY A 4 -2.58 -17.26 6.28
C GLY A 4 -3.97 -16.62 6.10
N GLN A 5 -4.03 -15.32 5.84
CA GLN A 5 -5.27 -14.57 5.66
C GLN A 5 -5.86 -14.76 4.25
N VAL A 6 -5.02 -14.84 3.22
CA VAL A 6 -5.47 -14.89 1.81
C VAL A 6 -5.32 -16.27 1.15
N GLY A 7 -4.48 -17.15 1.71
CA GLY A 7 -4.28 -18.50 1.21
C GLY A 7 -3.37 -18.60 -0.02
N ASN A 8 -3.11 -19.84 -0.43
CA ASN A 8 -2.11 -20.17 -1.45
C ASN A 8 -2.45 -19.63 -2.85
N ASP A 9 -3.72 -19.63 -3.24
CA ASP A 9 -4.15 -19.26 -4.59
C ASP A 9 -3.87 -17.78 -4.86
N TYR A 10 -4.08 -16.91 -3.86
CA TYR A 10 -3.75 -15.50 -3.94
C TYR A 10 -2.26 -15.29 -4.25
N TRP A 11 -1.38 -15.96 -3.50
CA TRP A 11 0.08 -15.81 -3.65
C TRP A 11 0.60 -16.47 -4.92
N THR A 12 0.02 -17.60 -5.32
CA THR A 12 0.34 -18.24 -6.61
C THR A 12 0.04 -17.29 -7.76
N ALA A 13 -1.10 -16.60 -7.71
CA ALA A 13 -1.48 -15.63 -8.72
C ALA A 13 -0.64 -14.33 -8.66
N TYR A 14 -0.23 -13.89 -7.46
CA TYR A 14 0.74 -12.79 -7.28
C TYR A 14 2.11 -13.14 -7.90
N ILE A 15 2.65 -14.33 -7.63
CA ILE A 15 3.95 -14.77 -8.16
C ILE A 15 3.86 -14.95 -9.68
N GLY A 16 2.77 -15.54 -10.18
CA GLY A 16 2.55 -15.71 -11.61
C GLY A 16 2.55 -14.39 -12.38
N HIS A 17 2.01 -13.33 -11.78
CA HIS A 17 2.08 -11.98 -12.34
C HIS A 17 3.51 -11.47 -12.44
N ILE A 18 4.29 -11.54 -11.36
CA ILE A 18 5.70 -11.10 -11.35
C ILE A 18 6.54 -11.87 -12.39
N VAL A 19 6.38 -13.19 -12.47
CA VAL A 19 7.10 -14.02 -13.44
C VAL A 19 6.75 -13.61 -14.87
N THR A 20 5.47 -13.35 -15.13
CA THR A 20 5.01 -12.90 -16.46
C THR A 20 5.56 -11.51 -16.79
N ALA A 21 5.47 -10.57 -15.85
CA ALA A 21 6.00 -9.22 -16.00
C ALA A 21 7.51 -9.25 -16.28
N PHE A 22 8.29 -9.99 -15.49
CA PHE A 22 9.72 -10.14 -15.66
C PHE A 22 10.11 -10.79 -17.00
N ALA A 23 9.37 -11.81 -17.44
CA ALA A 23 9.62 -12.46 -18.72
C ALA A 23 9.36 -11.52 -19.92
N GLN A 24 8.38 -10.63 -19.79
CA GLN A 24 7.98 -9.71 -20.85
C GLN A 24 8.76 -8.38 -20.81
N ARG A 25 9.21 -7.93 -19.64
CA ARG A 25 9.74 -6.59 -19.41
C ARG A 25 10.92 -6.62 -18.44
N ARG A 26 12.02 -5.96 -18.82
CA ARG A 26 13.22 -5.81 -17.98
C ARG A 26 13.25 -4.54 -17.14
N LEU A 27 12.27 -3.65 -17.30
CA LEU A 27 12.26 -2.32 -16.67
C LEU A 27 11.49 -2.29 -15.34
N SER A 28 10.53 -3.19 -15.15
CA SER A 28 9.72 -3.32 -13.94
C SER A 28 9.50 -4.81 -13.67
N ILE A 29 9.71 -5.23 -12.42
CA ILE A 29 9.44 -6.60 -11.97
C ILE A 29 7.97 -6.78 -11.57
N TYR A 30 7.26 -5.68 -11.33
CA TYR A 30 5.87 -5.67 -10.87
C TYR A 30 4.86 -5.48 -12.02
N GLY A 31 5.33 -5.25 -13.24
CA GLY A 31 4.50 -5.05 -14.43
C GLY A 31 3.99 -3.61 -14.52
N ARG A 32 2.89 -3.40 -15.26
CA ARG A 32 2.26 -2.08 -15.40
C ARG A 32 1.07 -1.95 -14.49
N LYS A 33 0.76 -0.72 -14.08
CA LYS A 33 -0.48 -0.35 -13.38
C LYS A 33 -1.75 -0.90 -14.06
N THR A 34 -1.74 -1.00 -15.39
CA THR A 34 -2.88 -1.46 -16.21
C THR A 34 -2.91 -2.96 -16.47
N ASP A 35 -1.88 -3.71 -16.05
CA ASP A 35 -1.85 -5.15 -16.24
C ASP A 35 -2.89 -5.84 -15.34
N ALA A 36 -3.51 -6.91 -15.84
CA ALA A 36 -4.42 -7.72 -15.04
C ALA A 36 -3.66 -8.34 -13.85
N GLY A 37 -4.04 -7.96 -12.63
CA GLY A 37 -3.35 -8.38 -11.41
C GLY A 37 -2.48 -7.31 -10.75
N ALA A 38 -2.26 -6.17 -11.41
CA ALA A 38 -1.48 -5.05 -10.84
C ALA A 38 -2.05 -4.55 -9.51
N GLY A 39 -3.38 -4.51 -9.37
CA GLY A 39 -4.03 -4.14 -8.11
C GLY A 39 -3.70 -5.09 -6.94
N ARG A 40 -3.50 -6.39 -7.22
CA ARG A 40 -3.07 -7.38 -6.24
C ARG A 40 -1.62 -7.12 -5.83
N ILE A 41 -0.75 -6.77 -6.78
CA ILE A 41 0.63 -6.38 -6.50
C ILE A 41 0.65 -5.13 -5.63
N ALA A 42 -0.04 -4.07 -6.05
CA ALA A 42 -0.09 -2.79 -5.35
C ALA A 42 -0.46 -2.95 -3.88
N ILE A 43 -1.53 -3.69 -3.56
CA ILE A 43 -1.95 -3.84 -2.16
C ILE A 43 -1.03 -4.77 -1.35
N SER A 44 -0.44 -5.78 -1.99
CA SER A 44 0.47 -6.72 -1.32
C SER A 44 1.80 -6.04 -0.98
N GLU A 45 2.34 -5.26 -1.92
CA GLU A 45 3.53 -4.43 -1.72
C GLU A 45 3.28 -3.31 -0.73
N ALA A 46 2.09 -2.68 -0.78
CA ALA A 46 1.71 -1.66 0.20
C ALA A 46 1.76 -2.22 1.63
N TRP A 47 1.15 -3.39 1.84
CA TRP A 47 1.21 -4.06 3.15
C TRP A 47 2.64 -4.42 3.57
N GLY A 48 3.45 -4.93 2.65
CA GLY A 48 4.85 -5.25 2.90
C GLY A 48 5.67 -4.04 3.35
N ASN A 49 5.55 -2.94 2.62
CA ASN A 49 6.23 -1.68 2.92
C ASN A 49 5.75 -1.08 4.24
N TYR A 50 4.43 -1.03 4.46
CA TYR A 50 3.87 -0.52 5.71
C TYR A 50 4.36 -1.29 6.93
N ILE A 51 4.29 -2.62 6.91
CA ILE A 51 4.76 -3.44 8.03
C ILE A 51 6.28 -3.32 8.21
N GLY A 52 7.05 -3.37 7.13
CA GLY A 52 8.51 -3.24 7.18
C GLY A 52 8.95 -1.88 7.73
N GLY A 53 8.42 -0.80 7.17
CA GLY A 53 8.69 0.57 7.59
C GLY A 53 8.24 0.85 9.01
N THR A 54 7.02 0.46 9.38
CA THR A 54 6.49 0.62 10.74
C THR A 54 7.32 -0.16 11.77
N PHE A 55 7.66 -1.41 11.48
CA PHE A 55 8.48 -2.23 12.37
C PHE A 55 9.88 -1.66 12.54
N ASN A 56 10.53 -1.27 11.44
CA ASN A 56 11.87 -0.67 11.47
C ASN A 56 11.86 0.65 12.25
N ALA A 57 10.88 1.52 11.99
CA ALA A 57 10.71 2.77 12.73
C ALA A 57 10.61 2.52 14.24
N ARG A 58 9.72 1.63 14.67
CA ARG A 58 9.53 1.29 16.09
C ARG A 58 10.76 0.65 16.72
N LYS A 59 11.39 -0.30 16.02
CA LYS A 59 12.58 -1.03 16.52
C LYS A 59 13.76 -0.08 16.76
N TYR A 60 13.98 0.85 15.83
CA TYR A 60 15.16 1.72 15.85
C TYR A 60 14.89 3.09 16.48
N ASP A 61 13.66 3.41 16.90
CA ASP A 61 13.30 4.74 17.42
C ASP A 61 14.20 5.22 18.58
N LEU A 62 14.55 4.29 19.48
CA LEU A 62 15.37 4.57 20.66
C LEU A 62 16.86 4.20 20.48
N VAL A 63 17.21 3.49 19.41
CA VAL A 63 18.55 2.91 19.21
C VAL A 63 19.30 3.62 18.08
N ASN A 64 18.62 3.90 16.98
CA ASN A 64 19.18 4.61 15.83
C ASN A 64 18.06 5.44 15.15
N ARG A 65 17.93 6.68 15.61
CA ARG A 65 16.92 7.62 15.10
C ARG A 65 17.02 7.83 13.59
N ASN A 66 18.22 7.77 12.99
CA ASN A 66 18.38 7.97 11.55
C ASN A 66 17.71 6.85 10.75
N VAL A 67 17.82 5.59 11.21
CA VAL A 67 17.13 4.46 10.58
C VAL A 67 15.61 4.57 10.74
N SER A 68 15.15 4.99 11.92
CA SER A 68 13.73 5.19 12.18
C SER A 68 13.12 6.29 11.31
N VAL A 69 13.78 7.45 11.24
CA VAL A 69 13.38 8.58 10.39
C VAL A 69 13.41 8.20 8.92
N ALA A 70 14.46 7.52 8.44
CA ALA A 70 14.54 7.08 7.06
C ALA A 70 13.42 6.09 6.69
N SER A 71 13.04 5.21 7.62
CA SER A 71 11.95 4.25 7.40
C SER A 71 10.59 4.94 7.29
N ARG A 72 10.31 5.94 8.14
CA ARG A 72 9.08 6.76 8.05
C ARG A 72 9.08 7.60 6.78
N ALA A 73 10.18 8.30 6.50
CA ALA A 73 10.34 9.14 5.32
C ALA A 73 10.16 8.35 4.00
N ASN A 74 10.50 7.06 3.97
CA ASN A 74 10.25 6.23 2.79
C ASN A 74 8.76 5.99 2.52
N LEU A 75 7.94 5.93 3.58
CA LEU A 75 6.49 5.81 3.45
C LEU A 75 5.88 7.17 3.13
N GLU A 76 6.24 8.19 3.93
CA GLU A 76 5.72 9.57 3.84
C GLU A 76 6.05 10.30 2.54
N ASN A 77 7.24 10.09 1.98
CA ASN A 77 7.66 10.89 0.83
C ASN A 77 7.21 10.27 -0.50
N GLN A 78 6.22 9.37 -0.49
CA GLN A 78 5.73 8.79 -1.73
C GLN A 78 5.14 9.88 -2.63
N GLN A 79 5.49 9.87 -3.91
CA GLN A 79 4.89 10.75 -4.92
C GLN A 79 4.13 9.92 -5.95
N PRO A 80 2.82 9.72 -5.77
CA PRO A 80 2.02 8.92 -6.69
C PRO A 80 1.99 9.56 -8.07
N ASN A 81 2.06 8.74 -9.12
CA ASN A 81 1.99 9.23 -10.49
C ASN A 81 1.23 8.27 -11.42
N ASP A 82 0.87 8.78 -12.60
CA ASP A 82 0.12 8.04 -13.62
C ASP A 82 1.02 7.35 -14.65
N ASN A 83 2.34 7.34 -14.44
CA ASN A 83 3.24 6.59 -15.30
C ASN A 83 3.03 5.09 -15.06
N VAL A 84 2.38 4.43 -16.01
CA VAL A 84 2.04 3.00 -15.91
C VAL A 84 3.26 2.09 -15.79
N ASP A 85 4.45 2.55 -16.18
CA ASP A 85 5.71 1.82 -16.13
C ASP A 85 6.57 2.15 -14.88
N ASP A 86 6.13 3.07 -14.00
CA ASP A 86 6.84 3.43 -12.77
C ASP A 86 6.22 2.78 -11.55
N ASP A 87 6.77 1.64 -11.15
CA ASP A 87 6.32 0.87 -9.98
C ASP A 87 6.31 1.72 -8.69
N ASN A 88 7.23 2.67 -8.53
CA ASN A 88 7.25 3.53 -7.36
C ASN A 88 6.11 4.56 -7.37
N GLY A 89 5.58 4.86 -8.56
CA GLY A 89 4.48 5.79 -8.75
C GLY A 89 3.11 5.16 -8.54
N TRP A 90 2.94 3.91 -8.97
CA TRP A 90 1.62 3.26 -8.95
C TRP A 90 1.43 2.25 -7.81
N ILE A 91 2.48 1.72 -7.18
CA ILE A 91 2.33 0.89 -5.98
C ILE A 91 2.12 1.80 -4.78
N VAL A 92 1.02 1.63 -4.03
CA VAL A 92 0.60 2.54 -2.94
C VAL A 92 1.31 2.26 -1.59
N TYR A 93 2.65 2.30 -1.55
CA TYR A 93 3.41 1.92 -0.35
C TYR A 93 3.27 2.85 0.85
N GLY A 94 3.00 4.14 0.64
CA GLY A 94 2.70 5.14 1.67
C GLY A 94 1.27 5.02 2.21
N MET A 95 0.28 4.72 1.38
CA MET A 95 -1.15 4.82 1.70
C MET A 95 -1.58 4.18 3.04
N LEU A 96 -1.05 3.01 3.39
CA LEU A 96 -1.41 2.35 4.67
C LEU A 96 -0.78 3.03 5.89
N HIS A 97 0.33 3.75 5.70
CA HIS A 97 0.93 4.62 6.71
C HIS A 97 0.00 5.78 7.01
N ASP A 98 -0.37 6.53 5.98
CA ASP A 98 -1.23 7.73 6.00
C ASP A 98 -2.52 7.43 6.75
N MET A 99 -3.13 6.27 6.47
CA MET A 99 -4.35 5.80 7.15
C MET A 99 -4.24 5.67 8.69
N THR A 100 -3.04 5.72 9.26
CA THR A 100 -2.76 5.45 10.67
C THR A 100 -1.94 6.51 11.39
N ASP A 101 -1.42 7.50 10.68
CA ASP A 101 -0.57 8.53 11.25
C ASP A 101 -1.22 9.92 11.11
N THR A 102 -0.45 11.01 11.05
CA THR A 102 -1.04 12.35 11.02
C THR A 102 -0.17 13.29 10.22
N GLY A 103 -0.68 13.63 9.04
CA GLY A 103 -0.24 14.76 8.25
C GLY A 103 0.80 14.36 7.21
N GLU A 104 0.76 15.09 6.10
CA GLU A 104 1.48 14.70 4.88
C GLU A 104 2.36 15.85 4.39
N PRO A 105 3.58 15.58 3.90
CA PRO A 105 4.41 16.60 3.27
C PRO A 105 3.74 17.18 2.01
N THR A 106 3.61 18.51 1.93
CA THR A 106 2.88 19.18 0.83
C THR A 106 3.43 18.92 -0.58
N PHE A 107 4.67 18.43 -0.71
CA PHE A 107 5.30 18.16 -2.01
C PHE A 107 4.89 16.81 -2.62
N THR A 108 4.23 15.92 -1.88
CA THR A 108 3.81 14.61 -2.40
C THR A 108 2.59 14.70 -3.31
N GLY A 109 1.72 15.69 -3.05
CA GLY A 109 0.43 15.82 -3.71
C GLY A 109 -0.61 14.81 -3.23
N VAL A 110 -0.31 14.06 -2.16
CA VAL A 110 -1.27 13.18 -1.46
C VAL A 110 -2.20 14.04 -0.60
N THR A 111 -3.48 13.65 -0.54
CA THR A 111 -4.47 14.24 0.37
C THR A 111 -4.65 13.31 1.55
N ASP A 112 -3.88 13.53 2.60
CA ASP A 112 -3.94 12.76 3.85
C ASP A 112 -4.76 13.50 4.91
N ASP A 113 -6.02 13.09 5.04
CA ASP A 113 -6.94 13.48 6.11
C ASP A 113 -7.52 12.23 6.81
N VAL A 114 -6.73 11.13 6.89
CA VAL A 114 -7.18 9.81 7.33
C VAL A 114 -6.32 9.26 8.47
N ASP A 115 -6.57 9.65 9.71
CA ASP A 115 -5.70 9.31 10.85
C ASP A 115 -6.26 8.24 11.80
N THR A 116 -7.43 7.67 11.51
CA THR A 116 -8.17 6.91 12.53
C THR A 116 -8.02 5.40 12.46
N TYR A 117 -7.41 4.81 11.43
CA TYR A 117 -7.34 3.35 11.32
C TYR A 117 -6.20 2.76 12.15
N THR A 118 -6.42 1.54 12.63
CA THR A 118 -5.41 0.77 13.35
C THR A 118 -4.83 -0.32 12.46
N THR A 119 -3.58 -0.74 12.70
CA THR A 119 -2.95 -1.86 11.97
C THR A 119 -3.83 -3.12 11.91
N PRO A 120 -4.52 -3.57 12.99
CA PRO A 120 -5.44 -4.71 12.90
C PRO A 120 -6.67 -4.46 12.01
N GLU A 121 -7.22 -3.24 11.97
CA GLU A 121 -8.32 -2.90 11.08
C GLU A 121 -7.90 -2.99 9.61
N LEU A 122 -6.72 -2.46 9.29
CA LEU A 122 -6.12 -2.56 7.96
C LEU A 122 -5.84 -4.02 7.56
N PHE A 123 -5.24 -4.80 8.48
CA PHE A 123 -4.93 -6.20 8.21
C PHE A 123 -6.17 -7.06 7.93
N ARG A 124 -7.26 -6.86 8.67
CA ARG A 124 -8.51 -7.62 8.49
C ARG A 124 -9.13 -7.43 7.10
N ALA A 125 -8.86 -6.29 6.46
CA ALA A 125 -9.34 -5.97 5.13
C ALA A 125 -8.54 -6.64 4.00
N LEU A 126 -7.34 -7.18 4.28
CA LEU A 126 -6.53 -7.91 3.30
C LEU A 126 -7.02 -9.35 3.12
N GLN A 127 -8.18 -9.53 2.47
CA GLN A 127 -8.81 -10.84 2.28
C GLN A 127 -8.55 -11.42 0.89
N SER A 128 -8.77 -12.73 0.72
CA SER A 128 -8.40 -13.47 -0.50
C SER A 128 -9.03 -12.93 -1.78
N ASP A 129 -10.18 -12.28 -1.68
CA ASP A 129 -10.92 -11.69 -2.80
C ASP A 129 -10.55 -10.21 -3.06
N VAL A 130 -9.76 -9.59 -2.18
CA VAL A 130 -9.29 -8.20 -2.31
C VAL A 130 -8.08 -8.15 -3.23
N VAL A 131 -8.33 -7.89 -4.52
CA VAL A 131 -7.33 -7.93 -5.59
C VAL A 131 -7.09 -6.57 -6.28
N SER A 132 -7.58 -5.47 -5.68
CA SER A 132 -7.32 -4.10 -6.14
C SER A 132 -7.32 -3.11 -4.99
N VAL A 133 -6.68 -1.95 -5.18
CA VAL A 133 -6.63 -0.87 -4.18
C VAL A 133 -8.03 -0.36 -3.86
N ARG A 134 -8.89 -0.16 -4.87
CA ARG A 134 -10.30 0.23 -4.66
C ARG A 134 -11.14 -0.85 -3.98
N HIS A 135 -10.91 -2.13 -4.26
CA HIS A 135 -11.59 -3.20 -3.52
C HIS A 135 -11.12 -3.23 -2.06
N TYR A 136 -9.84 -2.98 -1.80
CA TYR A 136 -9.31 -2.86 -0.44
C TYR A 136 -9.94 -1.70 0.32
N GLN A 137 -10.02 -0.52 -0.30
CA GLN A 137 -10.70 0.66 0.24
C GLN A 137 -12.14 0.33 0.67
N GLN A 138 -12.91 -0.29 -0.21
CA GLN A 138 -14.29 -0.70 0.07
C GLN A 138 -14.36 -1.70 1.23
N ARG A 139 -13.43 -2.65 1.30
CA ARG A 139 -13.36 -3.63 2.39
C ARG A 139 -13.06 -2.97 3.73
N VAL A 140 -12.12 -2.02 3.75
CA VAL A 140 -11.80 -1.22 4.94
C VAL A 140 -13.04 -0.46 5.41
N LEU A 141 -13.73 0.26 4.52
CA LEU A 141 -14.93 1.03 4.89
C LEU A 141 -16.04 0.12 5.44
N LEU A 142 -16.31 -0.98 4.75
CA LEU A 142 -17.34 -1.94 5.16
C LEU A 142 -17.07 -2.51 6.55
N GLN A 143 -15.83 -2.89 6.84
CA GLN A 143 -15.46 -3.52 8.12
C GLN A 143 -15.33 -2.53 9.28
N ASN A 144 -15.26 -1.23 8.99
CA ASN A 144 -15.04 -0.18 9.98
C ASN A 144 -16.19 0.85 9.97
N SER A 145 -17.41 0.43 9.66
CA SER A 145 -18.62 1.27 9.74
C SER A 145 -18.55 2.58 8.94
N ASN A 146 -17.92 2.56 7.75
CA ASN A 146 -17.71 3.71 6.88
C ASN A 146 -16.97 4.89 7.54
N LYS A 147 -16.09 4.58 8.49
CA LYS A 147 -15.20 5.55 9.13
C LYS A 147 -14.44 6.38 8.08
N GLN A 148 -14.46 7.71 8.20
CA GLN A 148 -13.74 8.61 7.29
C GLN A 148 -13.98 8.32 5.79
N ALA A 149 -15.18 7.87 5.39
CA ALA A 149 -15.42 7.46 4.01
C ALA A 149 -15.06 8.53 2.95
N PRO A 150 -15.42 9.82 3.12
CA PRO A 150 -15.02 10.86 2.18
C PRO A 150 -13.49 11.06 2.12
N GLN A 151 -12.81 11.03 3.27
CA GLN A 151 -11.37 11.24 3.35
C GLN A 151 -10.60 10.05 2.77
N LEU A 152 -11.04 8.82 3.03
CA LEU A 152 -10.43 7.63 2.46
C LEU A 152 -10.64 7.57 0.93
N GLU A 153 -11.76 8.07 0.42
CA GLU A 153 -11.95 8.25 -1.03
C GLU A 153 -10.95 9.26 -1.62
N GLN A 154 -10.74 10.39 -0.95
CA GLN A 154 -9.76 11.40 -1.36
C GLN A 154 -8.34 10.84 -1.31
N LEU A 155 -7.98 10.13 -0.24
CA LEU A 155 -6.68 9.50 -0.07
C LEU A 155 -6.39 8.55 -1.23
N VAL A 156 -7.25 7.55 -1.47
CA VAL A 156 -7.02 6.57 -2.55
C VAL A 156 -6.98 7.23 -3.93
N THR A 157 -7.81 8.25 -4.15
CA THR A 157 -7.78 9.03 -5.40
C THR A 157 -6.46 9.79 -5.57
N SER A 158 -5.90 10.35 -4.49
CA SER A 158 -4.62 11.07 -4.52
C SER A 158 -3.44 10.14 -4.82
N TYR A 159 -3.56 8.86 -4.43
CA TYR A 159 -2.68 7.75 -4.83
C TYR A 159 -2.90 7.25 -6.28
N ARG A 160 -3.76 7.92 -7.04
CA ARG A 160 -4.04 7.65 -8.45
C ARG A 160 -4.71 6.29 -8.72
N TRP A 161 -5.40 5.69 -7.74
CA TRP A 161 -6.13 4.43 -7.92
C TRP A 161 -7.63 4.63 -8.03
#